data_AF-A0A3M0Z0G9-F1
#
_entry.id   AF-A0A3M0Z0G9-F1
#
_cell.length_a   1.000
_cell.length_b   1.000
_cell.length_c   1.000
_cell.angle_alpha   90.00
_cell.angle_beta   90.00
_cell.angle_gamma   90.00
#
_symmetry.space_group_name_H-M   'P 1'
#
loop_
_entity.id
_entity.type
_entity.pdbx_description
1 polymer ?
#
loop_
_entity_poly.entity_id
_entity_poly.type
_entity_poly.pdbx_seq_one_letter_code
_entity_poly.pdbx_strand_id
1 'polypeptide(L)'
;MKKMLKFNLKHFAAPAVIQRGRRYFQGGHVLFVKEEEPGHWYAEVEGRAPVPYLVYIGLDPKQPDIIESWECSCPYDWGGMCKHVVAALYALEEHFEELSSSETQAPASAAAKQGGKKKKSRGKKAKLPWPSDLVEQARGKSGTELYYLLPEELRLLVEVLAMQWTPANESWLWDVLKEMPNNRVIQKHHLRQALELLQRLGLVRHKAKDEWEVVHDTAQQLCEALYQKEKGFIQAATAIRTLKKR
;
A
#
# COMPACT_ATOMS: atom_id res chain seq x y z
N MET A 1 -19.74 -30.67 1.62
CA MET A 1 -19.56 -29.79 0.45
C MET A 1 -18.61 -28.68 0.87
N LYS A 2 -17.41 -28.56 0.29
CA LYS A 2 -16.53 -27.42 0.57
C LYS A 2 -17.22 -26.17 0.02
N LYS A 3 -17.55 -25.20 0.87
CA LYS A 3 -18.14 -23.93 0.42
C LYS A 3 -17.01 -23.15 -0.25
N MET A 4 -17.00 -23.19 -1.59
CA MET A 4 -16.07 -22.40 -2.39
C MET A 4 -16.38 -20.92 -2.16
N LEU A 5 -15.38 -20.15 -1.72
CA LEU A 5 -15.58 -18.72 -1.50
C LEU A 5 -15.86 -18.06 -2.85
N LYS A 6 -16.96 -17.31 -2.94
CA LYS A 6 -17.33 -16.64 -4.18
C LYS A 6 -18.02 -15.31 -3.90
N PHE A 7 -17.41 -14.23 -4.38
CA PHE A 7 -17.91 -12.89 -4.16
C PHE A 7 -19.01 -12.52 -5.16
N ASN A 8 -20.09 -11.90 -4.67
CA ASN A 8 -21.11 -11.33 -5.52
C ASN A 8 -20.72 -9.91 -5.98
N LEU A 9 -19.88 -9.83 -7.01
CA LEU A 9 -19.32 -8.57 -7.50
C LEU A 9 -20.31 -7.66 -8.26
N LYS A 10 -21.49 -8.18 -8.65
CA LYS A 10 -22.43 -7.46 -9.52
C LYS A 10 -23.02 -6.20 -8.86
N HIS A 11 -23.03 -6.15 -7.53
CA HIS A 11 -23.49 -4.98 -6.78
C HIS A 11 -22.41 -3.91 -6.61
N PHE A 12 -21.13 -4.27 -6.85
CA PHE A 12 -19.99 -3.40 -6.57
C PHE A 12 -19.30 -2.87 -7.82
N ALA A 13 -19.46 -3.53 -8.97
CA ALA A 13 -18.79 -3.16 -10.21
C ALA A 13 -19.62 -3.48 -11.45
N ALA A 14 -19.49 -2.63 -12.48
CA ALA A 14 -20.10 -2.89 -13.78
C ALA A 14 -19.51 -4.16 -14.43
N PRO A 15 -20.28 -4.91 -15.25
CA PRO A 15 -19.81 -6.15 -15.88
C PRO A 15 -18.48 -6.04 -16.64
N ALA A 16 -18.28 -4.92 -17.35
CA ALA A 16 -17.02 -4.65 -18.06
C ALA A 16 -15.83 -4.47 -17.11
N VAL A 17 -16.03 -3.91 -15.92
CA VAL A 17 -14.99 -3.80 -14.89
C VAL A 17 -14.69 -5.18 -14.31
N ILE A 18 -15.73 -5.98 -14.02
CA ILE A 18 -15.58 -7.35 -13.52
C ILE A 18 -14.77 -8.19 -14.51
N GLN A 19 -15.10 -8.11 -15.80
CA GLN A 19 -14.37 -8.84 -16.84
C GLN A 19 -12.92 -8.40 -16.95
N ARG A 20 -12.63 -7.09 -16.82
CA ARG A 20 -11.24 -6.60 -16.79
C ARG A 20 -10.49 -7.10 -15.57
N GLY A 21 -11.11 -7.10 -14.38
CA GLY A 21 -10.48 -7.61 -13.16
C GLY A 21 -10.16 -9.11 -13.25
N ARG A 22 -11.09 -9.91 -13.80
CA ARG A 22 -10.83 -11.33 -14.11
C ARG A 22 -9.61 -11.52 -15.02
N ARG A 23 -9.50 -10.71 -16.08
CA ARG A 23 -8.33 -10.77 -16.98
C ARG A 23 -7.03 -10.38 -16.27
N TYR A 24 -7.08 -9.44 -15.33
CA TYR A 24 -5.90 -9.05 -14.55
C TYR A 24 -5.44 -10.20 -13.64
N PHE A 25 -6.38 -10.82 -12.92
CA PHE A 25 -6.11 -12.01 -12.11
C PHE A 25 -5.53 -13.15 -12.94
N GLN A 26 -6.24 -13.58 -14.01
CA GLN A 26 -5.78 -14.66 -14.90
C GLN A 26 -4.46 -14.35 -15.63
N GLY A 27 -4.13 -13.06 -15.78
CA GLY A 27 -2.88 -12.60 -16.36
C GLY A 27 -1.70 -12.60 -15.38
N GLY A 28 -1.88 -13.01 -14.12
CA GLY A 28 -0.84 -13.00 -13.09
C GLY A 28 -0.44 -11.59 -12.65
N HIS A 29 -1.35 -10.61 -12.78
CA HIS A 29 -1.07 -9.23 -12.37
C HIS A 29 -1.25 -9.00 -10.87
N VAL A 30 -1.85 -9.94 -10.14
CA VAL A 30 -1.86 -9.92 -8.67
C VAL A 30 -0.54 -10.54 -8.22
N LEU A 31 0.37 -9.71 -7.72
CA LEU A 31 1.73 -10.12 -7.36
C LEU A 31 1.79 -10.76 -5.97
N PHE A 32 0.92 -10.29 -5.08
CA PHE A 32 0.97 -10.62 -3.67
C PHE A 32 -0.41 -10.39 -3.03
N VAL A 33 -0.76 -11.27 -2.10
CA VAL A 33 -1.95 -11.21 -1.25
C VAL A 33 -1.54 -11.71 0.14
N LYS A 34 -1.98 -11.02 1.20
CA LYS A 34 -1.86 -11.49 2.60
C LYS A 34 -3.03 -10.97 3.44
N GLU A 35 -3.34 -11.70 4.50
CA GLU A 35 -4.16 -11.18 5.60
C GLU A 35 -3.22 -10.41 6.56
N GLU A 36 -3.56 -9.15 6.86
CA GLU A 36 -2.80 -8.32 7.81
C GLU A 36 -3.38 -8.40 9.22
N GLU A 37 -4.71 -8.39 9.32
CA GLU A 37 -5.49 -8.61 10.53
C GLU A 37 -6.70 -9.48 10.18
N PRO A 38 -7.36 -10.16 11.13
CA PRO A 38 -8.52 -11.01 10.82
C PRO A 38 -9.58 -10.27 9.98
N GLY A 39 -9.86 -10.80 8.79
CA GLY A 39 -10.79 -10.21 7.82
C GLY A 39 -10.23 -9.04 7.00
N HIS A 40 -9.01 -8.57 7.26
CA HIS A 40 -8.39 -7.44 6.58
C HIS A 40 -7.25 -7.91 5.68
N TRP A 41 -7.45 -7.74 4.38
CA TRP A 41 -6.57 -8.25 3.34
C TRP A 41 -5.87 -7.14 2.58
N TYR A 42 -4.60 -7.36 2.30
CA TYR A 42 -3.74 -6.51 1.49
C TYR A 42 -3.30 -7.24 0.23
N ALA A 43 -3.30 -6.54 -0.90
CA ALA A 43 -2.79 -7.07 -2.16
C ALA A 43 -2.00 -6.04 -2.97
N GLU A 44 -0.98 -6.51 -3.69
CA GLU A 44 -0.25 -5.72 -4.70
C GLU A 44 -0.67 -6.16 -6.10
N VAL A 45 -1.24 -5.23 -6.88
CA VAL A 45 -1.74 -5.52 -8.23
C VAL A 45 -1.02 -4.63 -9.25
N GLU A 46 -0.27 -5.24 -10.16
CA GLU A 46 0.35 -4.51 -11.26
C GLU A 46 -0.67 -3.79 -12.14
N GLY A 47 -0.26 -2.64 -12.67
CA GLY A 47 -1.06 -1.93 -13.66
C GLY A 47 -0.24 -0.98 -14.51
N ARG A 48 -0.83 0.16 -14.83
CA ARG A 48 -0.20 1.18 -15.68
C ARG A 48 0.84 2.00 -14.93
N ALA A 49 0.75 2.08 -13.61
CA ALA A 49 1.75 2.72 -12.79
C ALA A 49 3.09 1.95 -12.85
N PRO A 50 4.22 2.65 -12.63
CA PRO A 50 5.54 2.04 -12.50
C PRO A 50 5.67 1.13 -11.28
N VAL A 51 4.87 1.36 -10.24
CA VAL A 51 4.73 0.49 -9.07
C VAL A 51 3.37 -0.20 -9.05
N PRO A 52 3.25 -1.36 -8.38
CA PRO A 52 1.96 -2.02 -8.17
C PRO A 52 0.99 -1.11 -7.40
N TYR A 53 -0.29 -1.24 -7.71
CA TYR A 53 -1.35 -0.63 -6.93
C TYR A 53 -1.60 -1.46 -5.66
N LEU A 54 -1.59 -0.78 -4.52
CA LEU A 54 -2.01 -1.33 -3.23
C LEU A 54 -3.55 -1.41 -3.18
N VAL A 55 -4.06 -2.56 -2.77
CA VAL A 55 -5.49 -2.87 -2.63
C VAL A 55 -5.73 -3.36 -1.19
N TYR A 56 -6.74 -2.80 -0.55
CA TYR A 56 -7.21 -3.22 0.78
C TYR A 56 -8.63 -3.72 0.67
N ILE A 57 -8.93 -4.82 1.34
CA ILE A 57 -10.25 -5.46 1.34
C ILE A 57 -10.58 -5.83 2.78
N GLY A 58 -11.70 -5.33 3.28
CA GLY A 58 -12.30 -5.78 4.53
C GLY A 58 -13.41 -6.79 4.25
N LEU A 59 -13.31 -7.96 4.84
CA LEU A 59 -14.27 -9.05 4.81
C LEU A 59 -14.81 -9.29 6.22
N ASP A 60 -16.08 -9.71 6.33
CA ASP A 60 -16.63 -10.14 7.61
C ASP A 60 -15.81 -11.37 8.11
N PRO A 61 -15.16 -11.30 9.29
CA PRO A 61 -14.31 -12.39 9.79
C PRO A 61 -15.06 -13.72 10.03
N LYS A 62 -16.39 -13.67 10.22
CA LYS A 62 -17.26 -14.84 10.38
C LYS A 62 -17.86 -15.30 9.05
N GLN A 63 -18.01 -14.39 8.08
CA GLN A 63 -18.60 -14.64 6.77
C GLN A 63 -17.73 -14.04 5.66
N PRO A 64 -16.61 -14.68 5.29
CA PRO A 64 -15.62 -14.11 4.37
C PRO A 64 -16.15 -13.86 2.95
N ASP A 65 -17.35 -14.34 2.59
CA ASP A 65 -18.05 -14.00 1.34
C ASP A 65 -18.69 -12.61 1.33
N ILE A 66 -18.77 -11.96 2.50
CA ILE A 66 -19.31 -10.60 2.66
C ILE A 66 -18.17 -9.59 2.63
N ILE A 67 -18.22 -8.69 1.65
CA ILE A 67 -17.28 -7.58 1.53
C ILE A 67 -17.83 -6.40 2.33
N GLU A 68 -17.12 -5.99 3.37
CA GLU A 68 -17.48 -4.85 4.22
C GLU A 68 -16.88 -3.54 3.68
N SER A 69 -15.64 -3.58 3.20
CA SER A 69 -14.95 -2.41 2.69
C SER A 69 -13.93 -2.77 1.62
N TRP A 70 -13.59 -1.79 0.78
CA TRP A 70 -12.51 -1.92 -0.18
C TRP A 70 -11.88 -0.57 -0.48
N GLU A 71 -10.58 -0.59 -0.77
CA GLU A 71 -9.84 0.56 -1.22
C GLU A 71 -8.79 0.14 -2.24
N CYS A 72 -8.51 1.02 -3.19
CA CYS A 72 -7.39 0.84 -4.10
C CYS A 72 -6.73 2.18 -4.38
N SER A 73 -5.40 2.16 -4.32
CA SER A 73 -4.48 3.24 -4.72
C SER A 73 -4.64 3.77 -6.15
N CYS A 74 -5.38 3.08 -7.01
CA CYS A 74 -5.47 3.49 -8.40
C CYS A 74 -6.37 4.73 -8.56
N PRO A 75 -6.07 5.62 -9.54
CA PRO A 75 -6.80 6.87 -9.73
C PRO A 75 -8.18 6.69 -10.39
N TYR A 76 -8.80 5.51 -10.23
CA TYR A 76 -10.10 5.20 -10.81
C TYR A 76 -11.21 5.84 -9.96
N ASP A 77 -11.99 6.74 -10.54
CA ASP A 77 -13.05 7.50 -9.85
C ASP A 77 -14.47 7.25 -10.42
N TRP A 78 -14.64 6.31 -11.37
CA TRP A 78 -15.91 6.08 -12.08
C TRP A 78 -16.98 5.32 -11.30
N GLY A 79 -16.92 5.34 -9.97
CA GLY A 79 -17.86 4.65 -9.08
C GLY A 79 -17.64 3.14 -9.02
N GLY A 80 -17.82 2.58 -7.82
CA GLY A 80 -17.67 1.16 -7.54
C GLY A 80 -16.21 0.67 -7.52
N MET A 81 -16.04 -0.65 -7.43
CA MET A 81 -14.72 -1.28 -7.41
C MET A 81 -14.01 -1.10 -8.74
N CYS A 82 -12.71 -0.79 -8.67
CA CYS A 82 -11.86 -0.80 -9.84
C CYS A 82 -11.49 -2.25 -10.23
N LYS A 83 -10.91 -2.43 -11.42
CA LYS A 83 -10.45 -3.74 -11.89
C LYS A 83 -9.38 -4.39 -10.99
N HIS A 84 -8.61 -3.60 -10.24
CA HIS A 84 -7.57 -4.12 -9.34
C HIS A 84 -8.19 -4.74 -8.09
N VAL A 85 -9.18 -4.09 -7.47
CA VAL A 85 -9.96 -4.66 -6.36
C VAL A 85 -10.62 -5.97 -6.80
N VAL A 86 -11.25 -5.98 -7.98
CA VAL A 86 -11.83 -7.21 -8.52
C VAL A 86 -10.78 -8.30 -8.74
N ALA A 87 -9.60 -7.95 -9.25
CA ALA A 87 -8.53 -8.93 -9.45
C ALA A 87 -8.03 -9.51 -8.12
N ALA A 88 -7.88 -8.67 -7.09
CA ALA A 88 -7.51 -9.11 -5.74
C ALA A 88 -8.59 -10.01 -5.11
N LEU A 89 -9.88 -9.69 -5.29
CA LEU A 89 -10.98 -10.56 -4.84
C LEU A 89 -10.94 -11.94 -5.51
N TYR A 90 -10.63 -12.02 -6.81
CA TYR A 90 -10.42 -13.33 -7.46
C TYR A 90 -9.22 -14.08 -6.89
N ALA A 91 -8.12 -13.39 -6.59
CA ALA A 91 -6.97 -14.00 -5.93
C ALA A 91 -7.31 -14.49 -4.51
N LEU A 92 -8.19 -13.80 -3.79
CA LEU A 92 -8.70 -14.27 -2.50
C LEU A 92 -9.55 -15.52 -2.65
N GLU A 93 -10.45 -15.60 -3.64
CA GLU A 93 -11.22 -16.84 -3.90
C GLU A 93 -10.27 -18.05 -4.04
N GLU A 94 -9.21 -17.93 -4.84
CA GLU A 94 -8.19 -18.97 -5.02
C GLU A 94 -7.40 -19.24 -3.72
N HIS A 95 -6.97 -18.21 -3.00
CA HIS A 95 -6.24 -18.36 -1.74
C HIS A 95 -7.06 -19.12 -0.68
N PHE A 96 -8.36 -18.83 -0.55
CA PHE A 96 -9.23 -19.56 0.39
C PHE A 96 -9.48 -21.01 -0.05
N GLU A 97 -9.55 -21.27 -1.35
CA GLU A 97 -9.60 -22.64 -1.88
C GLU A 97 -8.34 -23.43 -1.52
N GLU A 98 -7.16 -22.84 -1.70
CA GLU A 98 -5.87 -23.44 -1.33
C GLU A 98 -5.81 -23.78 0.17
N LEU A 99 -6.19 -22.83 1.04
CA LEU A 99 -6.25 -23.06 2.49
C LEU A 99 -7.19 -24.24 2.84
N SER A 100 -8.38 -24.29 2.23
CA SER A 100 -9.35 -25.38 2.45
C SER A 100 -8.89 -26.73 1.92
N SER A 101 -7.88 -26.76 1.04
CA SER A 101 -7.28 -27.98 0.49
C SER A 101 -6.06 -28.45 1.26
N SER A 102 -5.46 -27.58 2.08
CA SER A 102 -4.19 -27.81 2.78
C SER A 102 -4.31 -28.44 4.18
N GLU A 103 -5.52 -28.67 4.71
CA GLU A 103 -5.80 -29.41 5.95
C GLU A 103 -5.40 -30.91 5.93
N THR A 104 -4.55 -31.36 4.99
CA THR A 104 -4.04 -32.75 5.00
C THR A 104 -2.52 -32.86 4.87
N GLN A 105 -1.73 -31.78 4.79
CA GLN A 105 -0.27 -31.87 4.98
C GLN A 105 0.41 -30.49 4.97
N ALA A 106 1.27 -30.25 5.97
CA ALA A 106 2.32 -29.23 5.94
C ALA A 106 3.69 -29.91 6.14
N PRO A 107 4.82 -29.28 5.75
CA PRO A 107 4.98 -28.10 4.91
C PRO A 107 5.83 -28.38 3.66
N ALA A 108 5.57 -27.69 2.55
CA ALA A 108 6.53 -27.57 1.45
C ALA A 108 6.50 -26.15 0.88
N SER A 109 7.52 -25.39 1.27
CA SER A 109 8.09 -24.20 0.62
C SER A 109 7.37 -23.65 -0.63
N ALA A 110 6.78 -22.45 -0.51
CA ALA A 110 6.46 -21.61 -1.66
C ALA A 110 7.75 -20.98 -2.21
N ALA A 111 8.56 -21.79 -2.89
CA ALA A 111 9.51 -21.30 -3.88
C ALA A 111 8.70 -20.82 -5.10
N ALA A 112 8.55 -19.50 -5.21
CA ALA A 112 7.98 -18.87 -6.39
C ALA A 112 8.81 -19.29 -7.63
N LYS A 113 8.24 -20.17 -8.45
CA LYS A 113 8.85 -20.60 -9.71
C LYS A 113 8.90 -19.42 -10.67
N GLN A 114 10.12 -18.98 -10.96
CA GLN A 114 10.43 -18.23 -12.17
C GLN A 114 10.08 -19.08 -13.38
N GLY A 115 9.07 -18.66 -14.14
CA GLY A 115 8.65 -19.27 -15.39
C GLY A 115 8.26 -18.18 -16.38
N GLY A 116 9.27 -17.57 -17.01
CA GLY A 116 9.07 -16.50 -17.97
C GLY A 116 8.29 -16.96 -19.21
N LYS A 117 7.24 -16.20 -19.57
CA LYS A 117 6.88 -15.95 -20.96
C LYS A 117 6.69 -14.44 -21.16
N LYS A 118 7.71 -13.81 -21.74
CA LYS A 118 7.66 -12.45 -22.28
C LYS A 118 6.50 -12.33 -23.27
N LYS A 119 5.62 -11.34 -23.06
CA LYS A 119 5.02 -10.59 -24.17
C LYS A 119 4.87 -9.11 -23.83
N LYS A 120 5.54 -8.29 -24.65
CA LYS A 120 5.36 -6.83 -24.83
C LYS A 120 3.89 -6.58 -25.28
N SER A 121 3.23 -5.46 -24.99
CA SER A 121 3.70 -4.08 -25.20
C SER A 121 2.91 -3.01 -24.42
N ARG A 122 3.67 -2.14 -23.75
CA ARG A 122 3.65 -0.66 -23.84
C ARG A 122 2.28 0.04 -23.86
N GLY A 123 1.81 0.40 -22.67
CA GLY A 123 1.59 1.82 -22.37
C GLY A 123 2.85 2.36 -21.71
N LYS A 124 3.30 3.59 -22.00
CA LYS A 124 4.39 4.22 -21.23
C LYS A 124 3.95 4.26 -19.76
N LYS A 125 4.53 3.42 -18.90
CA LYS A 125 4.37 3.55 -17.44
C LYS A 125 4.87 4.95 -17.07
N ALA A 126 4.11 5.69 -16.27
CA ALA A 126 4.58 6.97 -15.75
C ALA A 126 5.92 6.75 -15.04
N LYS A 127 6.87 7.69 -15.13
CA LYS A 127 8.13 7.58 -14.39
C LYS A 127 7.87 8.10 -12.98
N LEU A 128 8.21 7.33 -11.94
CA LEU A 128 8.21 7.87 -10.58
C LEU A 128 9.30 8.93 -10.45
N PRO A 129 9.10 9.95 -9.58
CA PRO A 129 10.15 10.89 -9.24
C PRO A 129 11.34 10.21 -8.53
N TRP A 130 11.08 9.10 -7.81
CA TRP A 130 12.07 8.40 -7.00
C TRP A 130 12.68 7.18 -7.71
N PRO A 131 13.87 6.71 -7.26
CA PRO A 131 14.54 5.56 -7.84
C PRO A 131 13.65 4.29 -7.79
N SER A 132 13.54 3.60 -8.92
CA SER A 132 12.70 2.39 -9.03
C SER A 132 13.28 1.19 -8.29
N ASP A 133 14.59 1.21 -8.04
CA ASP A 133 15.36 0.18 -7.33
C ASP A 133 15.43 0.42 -5.82
N LEU A 134 14.80 1.48 -5.30
CA LEU A 134 14.82 1.81 -3.87
C LEU A 134 14.33 0.63 -3.00
N VAL A 135 13.29 -0.08 -3.45
CA VAL A 135 12.76 -1.28 -2.77
C VAL A 135 13.78 -2.44 -2.78
N GLU A 136 14.59 -2.55 -3.83
CA GLU A 136 15.62 -3.58 -3.94
C GLU A 136 16.82 -3.24 -3.06
N GLN A 137 17.26 -1.97 -3.06
CA GLN A 137 18.30 -1.46 -2.17
C GLN A 137 17.92 -1.57 -0.68
N ALA A 138 16.63 -1.47 -0.39
CA ALA A 138 16.05 -1.55 0.95
C ALA A 138 16.02 -2.96 1.57
N ARG A 139 16.20 -4.02 0.77
CA ARG A 139 16.03 -5.39 1.25
C ARG A 139 16.97 -5.70 2.41
N GLY A 140 16.40 -6.18 3.51
CA GLY A 140 17.13 -6.64 4.70
C GLY A 140 17.65 -5.53 5.61
N LYS A 141 17.26 -4.27 5.39
CA LYS A 141 17.66 -3.12 6.21
C LYS A 141 16.64 -2.83 7.30
N SER A 142 17.12 -2.36 8.45
CA SER A 142 16.30 -1.85 9.55
C SER A 142 15.63 -0.50 9.20
N GLY A 143 14.61 -0.10 9.96
CA GLY A 143 13.88 1.15 9.72
C GLY A 143 14.77 2.40 9.70
N THR A 144 15.80 2.45 10.55
CA THR A 144 16.77 3.55 10.58
C THR A 144 17.72 3.54 9.39
N GLU A 145 18.22 2.38 8.98
CA GLU A 145 19.06 2.24 7.78
C GLU A 145 18.29 2.62 6.52
N LEU A 146 17.01 2.24 6.45
CA LEU A 146 16.11 2.63 5.38
C LEU A 146 15.90 4.13 5.35
N TYR A 147 15.65 4.76 6.50
CA TYR A 147 15.50 6.21 6.59
C TYR A 147 16.70 6.95 6.00
N TYR A 148 17.94 6.54 6.28
CA TYR A 148 19.12 7.21 5.72
C TYR A 148 19.35 6.97 4.23
N LEU A 149 18.73 5.93 3.64
CA LEU A 149 18.73 5.70 2.20
C LEU A 149 17.66 6.49 1.45
N LEU A 150 16.65 6.98 2.16
CA LEU A 150 15.54 7.68 1.54
C LEU A 150 16.00 9.03 0.94
N PRO A 151 15.54 9.34 -0.28
CA PRO A 151 15.50 10.72 -0.79
C PRO A 151 14.89 11.66 0.26
N GLU A 152 15.36 12.92 0.29
CA GLU A 152 14.97 13.91 1.32
C GLU A 152 13.46 14.06 1.47
N GLU A 153 12.76 13.97 0.35
CA GLU A 153 11.33 14.12 0.26
C GLU A 153 10.60 13.02 1.02
N LEU A 154 11.05 11.78 0.84
CA LEU A 154 10.49 10.62 1.51
C LEU A 154 10.85 10.63 3.00
N ARG A 155 12.04 11.10 3.37
CA ARG A 155 12.43 11.29 4.78
C ARG A 155 11.48 12.25 5.51
N LEU A 156 11.23 13.42 4.92
CA LEU A 156 10.32 14.42 5.50
C LEU A 156 8.93 13.86 5.77
N LEU A 157 8.41 13.02 4.86
CA LEU A 157 7.10 12.39 5.02
C LEU A 157 7.09 11.40 6.21
N VAL A 158 8.13 10.57 6.33
CA VAL A 158 8.28 9.64 7.47
C VAL A 158 8.42 10.42 8.79
N GLU A 159 9.20 11.51 8.80
CA GLU A 159 9.38 12.37 9.97
C GLU A 159 8.06 12.98 10.46
N VAL A 160 7.26 13.54 9.55
CA VAL A 160 5.95 14.13 9.87
C VAL A 160 5.03 13.09 10.49
N LEU A 161 4.96 11.90 9.90
CA LEU A 161 4.13 10.81 10.41
C LEU A 161 4.61 10.30 11.77
N ALA A 162 5.92 10.17 11.98
CA ALA A 162 6.49 9.72 13.26
C ALA A 162 6.18 10.73 14.38
N MET A 163 6.12 12.03 14.06
CA MET A 163 5.76 13.09 15.00
C MET A 163 4.28 13.18 15.33
N GLN A 164 3.41 12.68 14.47
CA GLN A 164 1.97 12.69 14.73
C GLN A 164 1.59 11.68 15.81
N TRP A 165 2.31 10.55 15.94
CA TRP A 165 2.05 9.41 16.85
C TRP A 165 0.69 8.73 16.70
N THR A 166 -0.24 9.31 15.94
CA THR A 166 -1.51 8.71 15.56
C THR A 166 -1.59 8.61 14.05
N PRO A 167 -2.53 7.83 13.51
CA PRO A 167 -2.85 7.85 12.09
C PRO A 167 -3.10 9.28 11.61
N ALA A 168 -2.56 9.56 10.43
CA ALA A 168 -2.67 10.84 9.75
C ALA A 168 -3.36 10.63 8.42
N ASN A 169 -4.40 11.41 8.15
CA ASN A 169 -5.05 11.35 6.83
C ASN A 169 -4.22 12.09 5.75
N GLU A 170 -4.34 11.68 4.49
CA GLU A 170 -3.58 12.27 3.37
C GLU A 170 -3.81 13.79 3.22
N SER A 171 -5.02 14.28 3.52
CA SER A 171 -5.33 15.71 3.44
C SER A 171 -4.55 16.52 4.49
N TRP A 172 -4.54 16.03 5.72
CA TRP A 172 -3.81 16.64 6.83
C TRP A 172 -2.31 16.56 6.59
N LEU A 173 -1.82 15.42 6.08
CA LEU A 173 -0.41 15.27 5.70
C LEU A 173 -0.04 16.32 4.65
N TRP A 174 -0.86 16.49 3.62
CA TRP A 174 -0.67 17.53 2.61
C TRP A 174 -0.68 18.95 3.23
N ASP A 175 -1.57 19.20 4.19
CA ASP A 175 -1.65 20.49 4.87
C ASP A 175 -0.44 20.77 5.77
N VAL A 176 0.15 19.76 6.39
CA VAL A 176 1.43 19.91 7.14
C VAL A 176 2.56 20.18 6.18
N LEU A 177 2.66 19.32 5.16
CA LEU A 177 3.68 19.38 4.14
C LEU A 177 3.71 20.77 3.52
N LYS A 178 2.60 21.31 2.98
CA LYS A 178 2.57 22.63 2.29
C LYS A 178 3.13 23.81 3.08
N GLU A 179 3.12 23.75 4.41
CA GLU A 179 3.64 24.80 5.27
C GLU A 179 5.14 24.65 5.56
N MET A 180 5.77 23.52 5.21
CA MET A 180 7.20 23.29 5.43
C MET A 180 8.06 24.07 4.41
N PRO A 181 9.18 24.66 4.84
CA PRO A 181 10.04 25.50 3.99
C PRO A 181 10.63 24.74 2.78
N ASN A 182 10.84 23.42 2.92
CA ASN A 182 11.35 22.56 1.84
C ASN A 182 10.25 21.77 1.10
N ASN A 183 8.95 22.09 1.28
CA ASN A 183 7.87 21.24 0.79
C ASN A 183 7.69 21.13 -0.73
N ARG A 184 8.48 21.86 -1.52
CA ARG A 184 8.23 21.93 -2.95
C ARG A 184 8.57 20.64 -3.71
N VAL A 185 9.03 19.60 -3.01
CA VAL A 185 9.55 18.41 -3.67
C VAL A 185 8.54 17.28 -3.80
N ILE A 186 7.58 17.11 -2.88
CA ILE A 186 6.44 16.19 -3.09
C ILE A 186 5.25 16.99 -3.61
N GLN A 187 4.85 16.72 -4.86
CA GLN A 187 3.61 17.28 -5.41
C GLN A 187 2.41 16.52 -4.84
N LYS A 188 1.27 17.20 -4.61
CA LYS A 188 0.06 16.60 -4.03
C LYS A 188 -0.36 15.29 -4.69
N HIS A 189 -0.28 15.20 -6.03
CA HIS A 189 -0.64 13.99 -6.78
C HIS A 189 0.37 12.84 -6.67
N HIS A 190 1.56 13.10 -6.12
CA HIS A 190 2.57 12.09 -5.81
C HIS A 190 2.56 11.68 -4.33
N LEU A 191 1.84 12.37 -3.44
CA LEU A 191 1.82 12.07 -1.99
C LEU A 191 1.43 10.61 -1.73
N ARG A 192 0.35 10.16 -2.34
CA ARG A 192 -0.12 8.78 -2.22
C ARG A 192 0.91 7.76 -2.72
N GLN A 193 1.56 8.04 -3.85
CA GLN A 193 2.63 7.17 -4.37
C GLN A 193 3.86 7.15 -3.47
N ALA A 194 4.16 8.25 -2.78
CA ALA A 194 5.23 8.31 -1.77
C ALA A 194 4.89 7.42 -0.56
N LEU A 195 3.67 7.53 -0.04
CA LEU A 195 3.18 6.73 1.09
C LEU A 195 3.18 5.23 0.77
N GLU A 196 2.74 4.87 -0.44
CA GLU A 196 2.76 3.49 -0.92
C GLU A 196 4.17 2.94 -1.08
N LEU A 197 5.11 3.77 -1.56
CA LEU A 197 6.52 3.39 -1.61
C LEU A 197 7.08 3.18 -0.21
N LEU A 198 6.83 4.10 0.72
CA LEU A 198 7.25 3.97 2.12
C LEU A 198 6.64 2.74 2.81
N GLN A 199 5.42 2.37 2.46
CA GLN A 199 4.77 1.17 2.99
C GLN A 199 5.45 -0.10 2.48
N ARG A 200 5.80 -0.15 1.19
CA ARG A 200 6.55 -1.28 0.62
C ARG A 200 7.95 -1.39 1.20
N LEU A 201 8.51 -0.29 1.68
CA LEU A 201 9.75 -0.26 2.46
C LEU A 201 9.55 -0.67 3.92
N GLY A 202 8.32 -0.86 4.39
CA GLY A 202 8.00 -1.22 5.77
C GLY A 202 8.15 -0.07 6.77
N LEU A 203 8.22 1.18 6.31
CA LEU A 203 8.39 2.35 7.17
C LEU A 203 7.05 2.92 7.64
N VAL A 204 6.00 2.78 6.84
CA VAL A 204 4.64 3.22 7.17
C VAL A 204 3.66 2.08 6.91
N ARG A 205 2.46 2.18 7.46
CA ARG A 205 1.33 1.29 7.16
C ARG A 205 0.06 2.09 6.98
N HIS A 206 -0.83 1.55 6.14
CA HIS A 206 -2.18 2.05 5.95
C HIS A 206 -3.06 1.42 7.03
N LYS A 207 -3.88 2.23 7.70
CA LYS A 207 -4.74 1.76 8.81
C LYS A 207 -6.21 1.79 8.46
N ALA A 208 -6.63 2.81 7.74
CA ALA A 208 -7.99 3.04 7.30
C ALA A 208 -7.96 3.95 6.07
N LYS A 209 -9.13 4.28 5.53
CA LYS A 209 -9.22 5.04 4.29
C LYS A 209 -8.44 6.36 4.35
N ASP A 210 -7.45 6.48 3.48
CA ASP A 210 -6.51 7.59 3.39
C ASP A 210 -5.73 7.88 4.70
N GLU A 211 -5.72 6.95 5.68
CA GLU A 211 -5.04 7.08 6.98
C GLU A 211 -3.77 6.24 7.07
N TRP A 212 -2.68 6.91 7.43
CA TRP A 212 -1.33 6.35 7.43
C TRP A 212 -0.65 6.57 8.77
N GLU A 213 0.13 5.60 9.23
CA GLU A 213 0.98 5.75 10.42
C GLU A 213 2.36 5.13 10.19
N VAL A 214 3.38 5.64 10.89
CA VAL A 214 4.72 5.02 10.88
C VAL A 214 4.69 3.75 11.71
N VAL A 215 5.39 2.73 11.25
CA VAL A 215 5.53 1.47 12.00
C VAL A 215 6.16 1.77 13.37
N HIS A 216 5.53 1.31 14.46
CA HIS A 216 5.83 1.77 15.83
C HIS A 216 7.34 1.74 16.18
N ASP A 217 8.03 0.64 15.92
CA ASP A 217 9.47 0.50 16.21
C ASP A 217 10.32 1.48 15.39
N THR A 218 9.90 1.75 14.15
CA THR A 218 10.52 2.76 13.29
C THR A 218 10.26 4.16 13.83
N ALA A 219 9.02 4.46 14.26
CA ALA A 219 8.68 5.76 14.83
C ALA A 219 9.52 6.06 16.07
N GLN A 220 9.66 5.08 16.97
CA GLN A 220 10.47 5.22 18.18
C GLN A 220 11.96 5.43 17.83
N GLN A 221 12.54 4.57 17.00
CA GLN A 221 13.95 4.68 16.60
C GLN A 221 14.25 6.01 15.89
N LEU A 222 13.32 6.49 15.05
CA LEU A 222 13.46 7.78 14.39
C LEU A 222 13.31 8.93 15.36
N CYS A 223 12.35 8.90 16.29
CA CYS A 223 12.24 9.93 17.32
C CYS A 223 13.55 10.07 18.12
N GLU A 224 14.16 8.94 18.51
CA GLU A 224 15.43 8.90 19.22
C GLU A 224 16.59 9.45 18.35
N ALA A 225 16.67 9.05 17.08
CA ALA A 225 17.71 9.51 16.15
C ALA A 225 17.57 10.99 15.75
N LEU A 226 16.34 11.47 15.52
CA LEU A 226 16.01 12.83 15.07
C LEU A 226 16.14 13.87 16.18
N TYR A 227 16.10 13.45 17.45
CA TYR A 227 16.34 14.36 18.59
C TYR A 227 17.79 14.90 18.61
N GLN A 228 18.67 14.38 17.76
CA GLN A 228 19.98 14.97 17.46
C GLN A 228 19.84 16.22 16.56
N LYS A 229 19.43 17.33 17.19
CA LYS A 229 19.46 18.78 16.85
C LYS A 229 19.49 19.34 15.41
N GLU A 230 19.81 18.61 14.33
CA GLU A 230 20.23 19.25 13.06
C GLU A 230 19.48 18.84 11.78
N LYS A 231 18.43 18.01 11.80
CA LYS A 231 17.75 17.61 10.55
C LYS A 231 16.23 17.54 10.70
N GLY A 232 15.49 18.37 9.96
CA GLY A 232 14.03 18.29 9.69
C GLY A 232 13.04 18.44 10.87
N PHE A 233 13.40 17.88 12.03
CA PHE A 233 12.61 17.75 13.25
C PHE A 233 11.95 19.06 13.72
N ILE A 234 12.75 20.12 13.88
CA ILE A 234 12.25 21.41 14.39
C ILE A 234 11.20 21.98 13.42
N GLN A 235 11.42 21.82 12.12
CA GLN A 235 10.52 22.35 11.09
C GLN A 235 9.19 21.60 11.08
N ALA A 236 9.22 20.26 11.12
CA ALA A 236 8.01 19.43 11.17
C ALA A 236 7.21 19.69 12.45
N ALA A 237 7.87 19.73 13.61
CA ALA A 237 7.23 20.03 14.89
C ALA A 237 6.60 21.44 14.92
N THR A 238 7.26 22.43 14.29
CA THR A 238 6.75 23.80 14.18
C THR A 238 5.52 23.86 13.28
N ALA A 239 5.53 23.17 12.14
CA ALA A 239 4.39 23.10 11.22
C ALA A 239 3.17 22.45 11.88
N ILE A 240 3.35 21.28 12.53
CA ILE A 240 2.28 20.56 13.22
C ILE A 240 1.65 21.41 14.33
N ARG A 241 2.47 22.10 15.15
CA ARG A 241 1.99 22.99 16.20
C ARG A 241 1.19 24.18 15.65
N THR A 242 1.55 24.68 14.48
CA THR A 242 0.88 25.82 13.85
C THR A 242 -0.50 25.42 13.36
N LEU A 243 -0.64 24.23 12.76
CA LEU A 243 -1.94 23.72 12.31
C LEU A 243 -2.90 23.43 13.47
N LYS A 244 -2.42 22.87 14.59
CA LYS A 244 -3.27 22.60 15.76
C LYS A 244 -3.83 23.86 16.44
N LYS A 245 -3.33 25.05 16.09
CA LYS A 245 -3.81 26.34 16.62
C LYS A 245 -4.82 27.05 15.70
N ARG A 246 -4.99 26.57 14.46
CA ARG A 246 -5.98 27.08 13.50
C ARG A 246 -7.28 26.30 13.62
#